data_AF-A0A1I1GY01-F1
#
_entry.id   AF-A0A1I1GY01-F1
#
_cell.length_a   1.000
_cell.length_b   1.000
_cell.length_c   1.000
_cell.angle_alpha   90.00
_cell.angle_beta   90.00
_cell.angle_gamma   90.00
#
_symmetry.space_group_name_H-M   'P 1'
#
loop_
_entity.id
_entity.type
_entity.pdbx_description
1 polymer ?
#
loop_
_entity_poly.entity_id
_entity_poly.type
_entity_poly.pdbx_seq_one_letter_code
_entity_poly.pdbx_strand_id
1 'polypeptide(L)'
;MKFGNLQKIRNGKRTYGITPHIPGGFITPDIMQKIVDVAKKYNAVLKLTSGQRILITNLKEEDLSSIWSELGMEPAVRTQNSVKNIEMCPAGLCKRSKYNTISTGMKLSRRYQWMDMPCRTKIGVSGCRNACGSVYSKDVGIIADKTGFIVTAGGSAGYNPRIADIIAKDITEKQALKLVDNIFIYYKEDAEDGEKLGFFIDRVGIDKFNEEVLKDIF
;
A
#
# COMPACT_ATOMS: atom_id res chain seq x y z
N MET A 1 -16.11 -16.93 -0.87
CA MET A 1 -15.70 -15.50 -0.97
C MET A 1 -15.75 -15.08 -2.43
N LYS A 2 -16.47 -14.00 -2.80
CA LYS A 2 -16.53 -13.50 -4.20
C LYS A 2 -15.62 -12.28 -4.43
N PHE A 3 -14.42 -12.25 -3.83
CA PHE A 3 -13.47 -11.16 -4.08
C PHE A 3 -12.83 -11.34 -5.47
N GLY A 4 -13.49 -10.84 -6.51
CA GLY A 4 -13.01 -10.86 -7.88
C GLY A 4 -13.39 -9.57 -8.60
N ASN A 5 -12.43 -8.98 -9.29
CA ASN A 5 -12.67 -7.76 -10.07
C ASN A 5 -12.90 -8.12 -11.53
N LEU A 6 -14.00 -7.67 -12.11
CA LEU A 6 -14.22 -7.76 -13.55
C LEU A 6 -13.09 -7.03 -14.29
N GLN A 7 -12.37 -7.73 -15.16
CA GLN A 7 -11.22 -7.18 -15.89
C GLN A 7 -11.56 -6.83 -17.34
N LYS A 8 -12.42 -7.64 -17.97
CA LYS A 8 -12.72 -7.51 -19.39
C LYS A 8 -14.08 -8.10 -19.72
N ILE A 9 -14.78 -7.43 -20.62
CA ILE A 9 -15.95 -7.94 -21.33
C ILE A 9 -15.60 -7.93 -22.82
N ARG A 10 -15.62 -9.09 -23.49
CA ARG A 10 -15.41 -9.18 -24.95
C ARG A 10 -16.35 -10.22 -25.54
N ASN A 11 -17.17 -9.83 -26.51
CA ASN A 11 -18.16 -10.70 -27.16
C ASN A 11 -19.06 -11.41 -26.12
N GLY A 12 -19.54 -10.68 -25.11
CA GLY A 12 -20.33 -11.23 -24.01
C GLY A 12 -19.55 -12.04 -22.97
N LYS A 13 -18.31 -12.47 -23.25
CA LYS A 13 -17.47 -13.19 -22.29
C LYS A 13 -16.88 -12.23 -21.27
N ARG A 14 -17.17 -12.48 -19.99
CA ARG A 14 -16.59 -11.78 -18.84
C ARG A 14 -15.40 -12.55 -18.30
N THR A 15 -14.32 -11.85 -17.98
CA THR A 15 -13.17 -12.44 -17.28
C THR A 15 -12.82 -11.62 -16.06
N TYR A 16 -12.43 -12.31 -15.01
CA TYR A 16 -12.17 -11.75 -13.70
C TYR A 16 -10.69 -11.86 -13.34
N GLY A 17 -10.29 -11.08 -12.33
CA GLY A 17 -8.98 -11.17 -11.73
C GLY A 17 -9.08 -11.05 -10.22
N ILE A 18 -8.19 -11.79 -9.55
CA ILE A 18 -8.02 -11.76 -8.10
C ILE A 18 -6.58 -11.35 -7.76
N THR A 19 -6.38 -10.78 -6.59
CA THR A 19 -5.04 -10.43 -6.11
C THR A 19 -4.93 -10.90 -4.68
N PRO A 20 -4.20 -12.00 -4.42
CA PRO A 20 -3.92 -12.45 -3.06
C PRO A 20 -3.09 -11.40 -2.31
N HIS A 21 -3.32 -11.30 -1.01
CA HIS A 21 -2.56 -10.42 -0.15
C HIS A 21 -1.13 -10.93 0.05
N ILE A 22 -0.15 -10.09 -0.24
CA ILE A 22 1.29 -10.36 -0.06
C ILE A 22 1.88 -9.17 0.70
N PRO A 23 2.15 -9.28 2.01
CA PRO A 23 2.66 -8.18 2.82
C PRO A 23 4.02 -7.68 2.33
N GLY A 24 4.12 -6.40 1.99
CA GLY A 24 5.38 -5.77 1.55
C GLY A 24 6.01 -6.36 0.29
N GLY A 25 5.29 -7.22 -0.45
CA GLY A 25 5.85 -7.97 -1.57
C GLY A 25 6.78 -9.12 -1.19
N PHE A 26 6.86 -9.49 0.09
CA PHE A 26 7.64 -10.64 0.55
C PHE A 26 6.78 -11.91 0.51
N ILE A 27 7.27 -12.93 -0.18
CA ILE A 27 6.56 -14.19 -0.41
C ILE A 27 7.53 -15.36 -0.24
N THR A 28 7.08 -16.45 0.38
CA THR A 28 7.86 -17.68 0.50
C THR A 28 7.74 -18.52 -0.78
N PRO A 29 8.71 -19.39 -1.08
CA PRO A 29 8.61 -20.33 -2.20
C PRO A 29 7.32 -21.16 -2.19
N ASP A 30 6.88 -21.65 -1.02
CA ASP A 30 5.68 -22.47 -0.91
C ASP A 30 4.40 -21.70 -1.28
N ILE A 31 4.27 -20.44 -0.83
CA ILE A 31 3.13 -19.59 -1.20
C ILE A 31 3.18 -19.25 -2.70
N MET A 32 4.38 -18.98 -3.23
CA MET A 32 4.56 -18.76 -4.67
C MET A 32 4.14 -20.00 -5.48
N GLN A 33 4.54 -21.20 -5.05
CA GLN A 33 4.19 -22.45 -5.69
C GLN A 33 2.67 -22.65 -5.72
N LYS A 34 1.97 -22.39 -4.61
CA LYS A 34 0.50 -22.42 -4.56
C LYS A 34 -0.15 -21.48 -5.60
N ILE A 35 0.37 -20.26 -5.75
CA ILE A 35 -0.13 -19.30 -6.76
C ILE A 35 0.11 -19.85 -8.17
N VAL A 36 1.27 -20.45 -8.44
CA VAL A 36 1.61 -21.08 -9.72
C VAL A 36 0.69 -22.25 -10.03
N ASP A 37 0.41 -23.12 -9.07
CA ASP A 37 -0.43 -24.30 -9.24
C ASP A 37 -1.87 -23.92 -9.56
N VAL A 38 -2.42 -22.94 -8.81
CA VAL A 38 -3.73 -22.34 -9.11
C VAL A 38 -3.74 -21.72 -10.51
N ALA A 39 -2.70 -20.96 -10.88
CA ALA A 39 -2.66 -20.33 -12.19
C ALA A 39 -2.64 -21.35 -13.34
N LYS A 40 -1.89 -22.45 -13.19
CA LYS A 40 -1.88 -23.57 -14.15
C LYS A 40 -3.25 -24.24 -14.25
N LYS A 41 -3.86 -24.60 -13.11
CA LYS A 41 -5.14 -25.33 -13.05
C LYS A 41 -6.26 -24.56 -13.76
N TYR A 42 -6.30 -23.24 -13.57
CA TYR A 42 -7.37 -22.39 -14.12
C TYR A 42 -6.99 -21.69 -15.43
N ASN A 43 -5.87 -22.07 -16.06
CA ASN A 43 -5.34 -21.43 -17.28
C ASN A 43 -5.30 -19.89 -17.18
N ALA A 44 -4.85 -19.42 -16.01
CA ALA A 44 -4.79 -18.02 -15.65
C ALA A 44 -3.49 -17.37 -16.12
N VAL A 45 -3.49 -16.05 -16.18
CA VAL A 45 -2.28 -15.25 -16.44
C VAL A 45 -1.86 -14.57 -15.13
N LEU A 46 -0.57 -14.66 -14.81
CA LEU A 46 0.03 -13.97 -13.67
C LEU A 46 0.64 -12.63 -14.12
N LYS A 47 0.32 -11.55 -13.40
CA LYS A 47 0.86 -10.22 -13.64
C LYS A 47 1.40 -9.61 -12.34
N LEU A 48 2.67 -9.22 -12.33
CA LEU A 48 3.23 -8.39 -11.27
C LEU A 48 2.63 -6.98 -11.33
N THR A 49 2.15 -6.49 -10.18
CA THR A 49 1.55 -5.17 -10.05
C THR A 49 2.57 -4.17 -9.48
N SER A 50 2.37 -2.89 -9.78
CA SER A 50 3.19 -1.81 -9.21
C SER A 50 3.10 -1.74 -7.68
N GLY A 51 2.07 -2.37 -7.08
CA GLY A 51 1.89 -2.45 -5.64
C GLY A 51 2.59 -3.63 -4.99
N GLN A 52 3.55 -4.27 -5.66
CA GLN A 52 4.34 -5.43 -5.19
C GLN A 52 3.47 -6.67 -4.90
N ARG A 53 2.47 -6.92 -5.74
CA ARG A 53 1.54 -8.06 -5.65
C ARG A 53 1.43 -8.81 -6.96
N ILE A 54 0.85 -10.00 -6.92
CA ILE A 54 0.56 -10.83 -8.09
C ILE A 54 -0.95 -10.78 -8.37
N LEU A 55 -1.33 -10.28 -9.55
CA LEU A 55 -2.68 -10.40 -10.09
C LEU A 55 -2.79 -11.74 -10.84
N ILE A 56 -3.78 -12.55 -10.47
CA ILE A 56 -4.18 -13.76 -11.19
C ILE A 56 -5.40 -13.37 -12.02
N THR A 57 -5.27 -13.35 -13.35
CA THR A 57 -6.32 -12.88 -14.28
C THR A 57 -6.70 -13.93 -15.31
N ASN A 58 -7.66 -13.62 -16.19
CA ASN A 58 -8.28 -14.55 -17.15
C ASN A 58 -9.14 -15.63 -16.47
N LEU A 59 -9.73 -15.32 -15.32
CA LEU A 59 -10.55 -16.26 -14.55
C LEU A 59 -12.04 -16.17 -14.94
N LYS A 60 -12.78 -17.26 -14.77
CA LYS A 60 -14.24 -17.26 -14.85
C LYS A 60 -14.84 -16.88 -13.50
N GLU A 61 -16.09 -16.41 -13.52
CA GLU A 61 -16.78 -15.99 -12.30
C GLU A 61 -17.10 -17.19 -11.39
N GLU A 62 -17.56 -18.29 -11.98
CA GLU A 62 -17.96 -19.49 -11.25
C GLU A 62 -16.80 -20.13 -10.46
N ASP A 63 -15.57 -19.96 -10.94
CA ASP A 63 -14.37 -20.58 -10.35
C ASP A 63 -13.84 -19.81 -9.13
N LEU A 64 -14.25 -18.55 -8.93
CA LEU A 64 -13.62 -17.65 -7.95
C LEU A 64 -13.66 -18.20 -6.51
N SER A 65 -14.76 -18.82 -6.11
CA SER A 65 -14.88 -19.35 -4.74
C SER A 65 -13.94 -20.54 -4.52
N SER A 66 -13.83 -21.43 -5.50
CA SER A 66 -12.91 -22.59 -5.46
C SER A 66 -11.45 -22.12 -5.44
N ILE A 67 -11.11 -21.15 -6.29
CA ILE A 67 -9.77 -20.56 -6.33
C ILE A 67 -9.36 -19.98 -4.97
N TRP A 68 -10.24 -19.21 -4.32
CA TRP A 68 -9.95 -18.66 -2.99
C TRP A 68 -9.76 -19.75 -1.94
N SER A 69 -10.58 -20.81 -2.00
CA SER A 69 -10.44 -21.95 -1.10
C SER A 69 -9.11 -22.69 -1.29
N GLU A 70 -8.66 -22.86 -2.53
CA GLU A 70 -7.39 -23.52 -2.86
C GLU A 70 -6.18 -22.68 -2.47
N LEU A 71 -6.25 -21.35 -2.66
CA LEU A 71 -5.20 -20.45 -2.22
C LEU A 71 -5.08 -20.43 -0.68
N GLY A 72 -6.21 -20.44 0.03
CA GLY A 72 -6.23 -20.26 1.49
C GLY A 72 -5.64 -18.92 1.91
N MET A 73 -5.82 -17.89 1.08
CA MET A 73 -5.26 -16.54 1.27
C MET A 73 -6.38 -15.50 1.32
N GLU A 74 -6.07 -14.35 1.92
CA GLU A 74 -6.94 -13.19 1.93
C GLU A 74 -6.78 -12.34 0.66
N PRO A 75 -7.81 -11.60 0.22
CA PRO A 75 -7.69 -10.65 -0.86
C PRO A 75 -6.85 -9.44 -0.44
N ALA A 76 -6.02 -8.95 -1.36
CA ALA A 76 -5.22 -7.76 -1.11
C ALA A 76 -6.05 -6.48 -0.95
N VAL A 77 -7.30 -6.48 -1.43
CA VAL A 77 -8.25 -5.36 -1.32
C VAL A 77 -9.60 -5.92 -0.89
N ARG A 78 -10.11 -5.47 0.27
CA ARG A 78 -11.42 -5.86 0.79
C ARG A 78 -12.50 -4.82 0.46
N THR A 79 -12.22 -3.54 0.71
CA THR A 79 -13.12 -2.41 0.44
C THR A 79 -12.48 -1.45 -0.57
N GLN A 80 -13.26 -0.61 -1.26
CA GLN A 80 -12.75 0.30 -2.30
C GLN A 80 -11.95 1.50 -1.75
N ASN A 81 -12.39 2.09 -0.64
CA ASN A 81 -11.72 3.22 -0.01
C ASN A 81 -11.09 2.75 1.30
N SER A 82 -9.85 2.30 1.18
CA SER A 82 -9.06 1.77 2.29
C SER A 82 -7.58 1.83 1.96
N VAL A 83 -6.75 1.57 2.98
CA VAL A 83 -5.32 1.35 2.78
C VAL A 83 -5.11 0.10 1.93
N LYS A 84 -4.59 0.30 0.71
CA LYS A 84 -4.48 -0.72 -0.33
C LYS A 84 -3.25 -1.59 -0.23
N ASN A 85 -2.14 -0.98 0.14
CA ASN A 85 -0.87 -1.64 0.28
C ASN A 85 0.09 -0.80 1.10
N ILE A 86 1.04 -1.51 1.68
CA ILE A 86 2.23 -0.97 2.29
C ILE A 86 3.38 -1.54 1.46
N GLU A 87 3.95 -0.71 0.59
CA GLU A 87 5.04 -1.11 -0.29
C GLU A 87 6.37 -0.96 0.43
N MET A 88 7.22 -1.98 0.37
CA MET A 88 8.47 -2.05 1.11
C MET A 88 9.63 -2.32 0.15
N CYS A 89 10.74 -1.60 0.31
CA CYS A 89 11.97 -2.01 -0.35
C CYS A 89 12.60 -3.24 0.36
N PRO A 90 13.62 -3.89 -0.24
CA PRO A 90 14.31 -5.02 0.40
C PRO A 90 15.00 -4.68 1.74
N ALA A 91 15.23 -3.40 2.03
CA ALA A 91 15.85 -2.86 3.24
C ALA A 91 16.99 -3.73 3.80
N GLY A 92 16.78 -4.50 4.88
CA GLY A 92 17.81 -5.36 5.49
C GLY A 92 18.48 -6.37 4.56
N LEU A 93 17.88 -6.67 3.41
CA LEU A 93 18.45 -7.52 2.35
C LEU A 93 19.23 -6.72 1.27
N CYS A 94 19.45 -5.43 1.49
CA CYS A 94 20.11 -4.53 0.56
C CYS A 94 21.28 -3.79 1.22
N LYS A 95 22.45 -3.82 0.58
CA LYS A 95 23.68 -3.16 1.07
C LYS A 95 23.57 -1.64 1.27
N ARG A 96 22.58 -0.98 0.65
CA ARG A 96 22.40 0.48 0.75
C ARG A 96 21.58 0.91 1.96
N SER A 97 20.89 -0.03 2.59
CA SER A 97 19.96 0.27 3.69
C SER A 97 20.69 0.93 4.85
N LYS A 98 20.05 1.94 5.44
CA LYS A 98 20.49 2.60 6.68
C LYS A 98 19.80 2.01 7.89
N TYR A 99 18.58 1.53 7.70
CA TYR A 99 17.81 0.83 8.71
C TYR A 99 17.06 -0.33 8.08
N ASN A 100 16.86 -1.44 8.82
CA ASN A 100 16.04 -2.54 8.33
C ASN A 100 14.55 -2.20 8.51
N THR A 101 13.99 -1.44 7.57
CA THR A 101 12.60 -0.97 7.63
C THR A 101 11.55 -2.03 7.27
N ILE A 102 11.94 -3.29 7.05
CA ILE A 102 10.95 -4.39 6.90
C ILE A 102 10.10 -4.47 8.16
N SER A 103 10.72 -4.39 9.35
CA SER A 103 9.98 -4.42 10.62
C SER A 103 9.01 -3.24 10.74
N THR A 104 9.44 -2.04 10.36
CA THR A 104 8.62 -0.82 10.31
C THR A 104 7.42 -0.99 9.38
N GLY A 105 7.65 -1.44 8.14
CA GLY A 105 6.58 -1.69 7.19
C GLY A 105 5.60 -2.77 7.66
N MET A 106 6.09 -3.84 8.30
CA MET A 106 5.21 -4.88 8.85
C MET A 106 4.38 -4.39 10.04
N LYS A 107 4.89 -3.48 10.87
CA LYS A 107 4.11 -2.79 11.92
C LYS A 107 2.96 -1.99 11.29
N LEU A 108 3.24 -1.20 10.25
CA LEU A 108 2.23 -0.45 9.50
C LEU A 108 1.21 -1.38 8.83
N SER A 109 1.67 -2.48 8.24
CA SER A 109 0.79 -3.47 7.59
C SER A 109 -0.20 -4.05 8.58
N ARG A 110 0.27 -4.52 9.75
CA ARG A 110 -0.63 -5.05 10.79
C ARG A 110 -1.63 -4.03 11.31
N ARG A 111 -1.25 -2.76 11.33
CA ARG A 111 -2.06 -1.70 11.93
C ARG A 111 -3.12 -1.12 10.98
N TYR A 112 -2.76 -0.89 9.72
CA TYR A 112 -3.60 -0.11 8.81
C TYR A 112 -4.12 -0.88 7.61
N GLN A 113 -3.62 -2.08 7.34
CA GLN A 113 -4.07 -2.83 6.19
C GLN A 113 -5.58 -3.05 6.22
N TRP A 114 -6.25 -2.73 5.11
CA TRP A 114 -7.70 -2.75 4.96
C TRP A 114 -8.47 -1.76 5.86
N MET A 115 -7.79 -0.88 6.59
CA MET A 115 -8.45 0.20 7.31
C MET A 115 -9.16 1.11 6.32
N ASP A 116 -10.44 1.39 6.58
CA ASP A 116 -11.23 2.30 5.76
C ASP A 116 -10.70 3.73 5.87
N MET A 117 -10.71 4.40 4.72
CA MET A 117 -10.15 5.73 4.49
C MET A 117 -11.11 6.53 3.59
N PRO A 118 -11.06 7.87 3.59
CA PRO A 118 -11.88 8.70 2.71
C PRO A 118 -11.72 8.35 1.22
N CYS A 119 -10.50 8.00 0.81
CA CYS A 119 -10.17 7.51 -0.52
C CYS A 119 -9.14 6.38 -0.45
N ARG A 120 -8.82 5.76 -1.59
CA ARG A 120 -7.75 4.75 -1.68
C ARG A 120 -6.42 5.33 -1.19
N THR A 121 -5.80 4.70 -0.20
CA THR A 121 -4.56 5.17 0.43
C THR A 121 -3.45 4.14 0.24
N LYS A 122 -2.23 4.60 -0.02
CA LYS A 122 -1.03 3.74 -0.12
C LYS A 122 0.07 4.26 0.79
N ILE A 123 0.79 3.31 1.40
CA ILE A 123 1.97 3.62 2.22
C ILE A 123 3.21 3.10 1.51
N GLY A 124 4.28 3.90 1.50
CA GLY A 124 5.60 3.47 1.04
C GLY A 124 6.61 3.47 2.19
N VAL A 125 7.45 2.44 2.27
CA VAL A 125 8.48 2.31 3.29
C VAL A 125 9.83 1.97 2.65
N SER A 126 10.84 2.80 2.90
CA SER A 126 12.18 2.59 2.37
C SER A 126 13.27 2.66 3.43
N GLY A 127 14.25 1.79 3.31
CA GLY A 127 15.39 1.69 4.22
C GLY A 127 16.50 2.71 3.95
N CYS A 128 16.40 3.51 2.88
CA CYS A 128 17.32 4.60 2.59
C CYS A 128 16.69 5.62 1.64
N ARG A 129 17.36 6.76 1.43
CA ARG A 129 16.91 7.85 0.56
C ARG A 129 16.77 7.52 -0.94
N ASN A 130 17.23 6.35 -1.40
CA ASN A 130 16.90 5.87 -2.74
C ASN A 130 15.38 5.69 -2.94
N ALA A 131 14.61 5.58 -1.85
CA ALA A 131 13.15 5.55 -1.87
C ALA A 131 12.57 4.51 -2.86
N CYS A 132 13.23 3.35 -2.98
CA CYS A 132 12.77 2.24 -3.81
C CYS A 132 11.32 1.87 -3.41
N GLY A 133 10.44 1.68 -4.40
CA GLY A 133 9.00 1.61 -4.18
C GLY A 133 8.26 2.93 -4.44
N SER A 134 8.96 3.96 -4.93
CA SER A 134 8.39 5.29 -5.25
C SER A 134 7.72 5.93 -4.04
N VAL A 135 8.42 5.96 -2.90
CA VAL A 135 7.83 6.38 -1.61
C VAL A 135 7.27 7.81 -1.65
N TYR A 136 7.96 8.73 -2.33
CA TYR A 136 7.51 10.12 -2.52
C TYR A 136 6.25 10.26 -3.40
N SER A 137 5.77 9.19 -4.02
CA SER A 137 4.53 9.19 -4.82
C SER A 137 3.40 8.41 -4.13
N LYS A 138 3.55 8.11 -2.84
CA LYS A 138 2.53 7.45 -2.02
C LYS A 138 1.84 8.48 -1.13
N ASP A 139 0.61 8.16 -0.74
CA ASP A 139 -0.17 9.02 0.15
C ASP A 139 0.57 9.26 1.46
N VAL A 140 1.22 8.23 2.03
CA VAL A 140 2.15 8.37 3.16
C VAL A 140 3.45 7.63 2.88
N GLY A 141 4.58 8.23 3.25
CA GLY A 141 5.90 7.65 3.07
C GLY A 141 6.71 7.66 4.36
N ILE A 142 7.47 6.58 4.59
CA ILE A 142 8.47 6.47 5.66
C ILE A 142 9.81 6.09 5.03
N ILE A 143 10.83 6.91 5.26
CA ILE A 143 12.15 6.72 4.66
C ILE A 143 13.20 6.80 5.75
N ALA A 144 13.99 5.75 5.93
CA ALA A 144 15.14 5.81 6.83
C ALA A 144 16.29 6.62 6.22
N ASP A 145 16.99 7.35 7.06
CA ASP A 145 18.24 8.04 6.77
C ASP A 145 19.26 7.79 7.88
N LYS A 146 20.47 8.32 7.74
CA LYS A 146 21.55 8.18 8.74
C LYS A 146 21.18 8.77 10.11
N THR A 147 20.37 9.82 10.11
CA THR A 147 20.01 10.64 11.28
C THR A 147 18.67 10.24 11.90
N GLY A 148 17.90 9.35 11.28
CA GLY A 148 16.59 8.96 11.75
C GLY A 148 15.65 8.61 10.59
N PHE A 149 14.39 9.00 10.70
CA PHE A 149 13.35 8.78 9.70
C PHE A 149 12.84 10.09 9.15
N ILE A 150 12.45 10.03 7.88
CA ILE A 150 11.72 11.07 7.15
C ILE A 150 10.30 10.55 6.93
N VAL A 151 9.30 11.35 7.24
CA VAL A 151 7.90 11.07 6.95
C VAL A 151 7.38 12.06 5.92
N THR A 152 6.69 11.54 4.91
CA THR A 152 6.12 12.33 3.81
C THR A 152 4.63 12.08 3.67
N ALA A 153 3.86 13.06 3.18
CA ALA A 153 2.42 12.91 2.95
C ALA A 153 1.95 13.56 1.64
N GLY A 154 0.85 13.06 1.09
CA GLY A 154 0.15 13.66 -0.05
C GLY A 154 0.65 13.26 -1.44
N GLY A 155 1.54 12.26 -1.57
CA GLY A 155 2.04 11.83 -2.87
C GLY A 155 1.01 11.07 -3.71
N SER A 156 1.10 11.20 -5.04
CA SER A 156 0.29 10.43 -5.99
C SER A 156 1.02 10.20 -7.32
N ALA A 157 0.94 8.97 -7.84
CA ALA A 157 1.40 8.61 -9.19
C ALA A 157 0.23 8.34 -10.17
N GLY A 158 -0.96 8.86 -9.87
CA GLY A 158 -2.18 8.64 -10.65
C GLY A 158 -2.41 9.70 -11.73
N TYR A 159 -3.67 9.84 -12.14
CA TYR A 159 -4.11 10.82 -13.15
C TYR A 159 -3.68 12.26 -12.86
N ASN A 160 -3.70 12.64 -11.57
CA ASN A 160 -3.13 13.89 -11.07
C ASN A 160 -1.87 13.52 -10.26
N PRO A 161 -0.67 13.52 -10.87
CA PRO A 161 0.57 13.24 -10.17
C PRO A 161 0.88 14.35 -9.17
N ARG A 162 1.38 13.97 -7.99
CA ARG A 162 1.79 14.88 -6.92
C ARG A 162 2.98 14.27 -6.21
N ILE A 163 4.04 15.06 -6.00
CA ILE A 163 5.14 14.66 -5.12
C ILE A 163 4.69 14.92 -3.68
N ALA A 164 4.99 13.98 -2.78
CA ALA A 164 4.67 14.12 -1.37
C ALA A 164 5.47 15.25 -0.71
N ASP A 165 4.83 15.96 0.22
CA ASP A 165 5.46 16.93 1.10
C ASP A 165 6.27 16.20 2.17
N ILE A 166 7.37 16.79 2.61
CA ILE A 166 8.12 16.27 3.75
C ILE A 166 7.54 16.90 5.01
N ILE A 167 6.94 16.07 5.87
CA ILE A 167 6.25 16.51 7.08
C ILE A 167 7.22 16.58 8.27
N ALA A 168 8.10 15.58 8.40
CA ALA A 168 9.12 15.55 9.43
C ALA A 168 10.38 14.83 8.94
N LYS A 169 11.52 15.19 9.53
CA LYS A 169 12.84 14.58 9.28
C LYS A 169 13.54 14.34 10.61
N ASP A 170 14.54 13.46 10.60
CA ASP A 170 15.43 13.22 11.74
C ASP A 170 14.70 12.77 13.02
N ILE A 171 13.56 12.08 12.85
CA ILE A 171 12.76 11.54 13.95
C ILE A 171 13.02 10.06 14.18
N THR A 172 12.74 9.58 15.39
CA THR A 172 12.81 8.15 15.73
C THR A 172 11.73 7.34 15.02
N GLU A 173 11.90 6.01 14.93
CA GLU A 173 10.86 5.12 14.38
C GLU A 173 9.53 5.27 15.14
N LYS A 174 9.59 5.42 16.48
CA LYS A 174 8.40 5.61 17.33
C LYS A 174 7.63 6.87 16.94
N GLN A 175 8.35 8.00 16.79
CA GLN A 175 7.78 9.26 16.35
C GLN A 175 7.23 9.14 14.92
N ALA A 176 7.94 8.46 14.01
CA ALA A 176 7.46 8.26 12.64
C ALA A 176 6.15 7.47 12.60
N LEU A 177 6.03 6.39 13.38
CA LEU A 177 4.79 5.61 13.48
C LEU A 177 3.65 6.42 14.09
N LYS A 178 3.93 7.23 15.12
CA LYS A 178 2.94 8.15 15.73
C LYS A 178 2.51 9.25 14.76
N LEU A 179 3.42 9.78 13.95
CA LEU A 179 3.09 10.77 12.93
C LEU A 179 2.16 10.18 11.85
N VAL A 180 2.36 8.93 11.45
CA VAL A 180 1.41 8.24 10.55
C VAL A 180 0.03 8.10 11.20
N ASP A 181 -0.06 7.88 12.52
CA ASP A 181 -1.35 7.91 13.22
C ASP A 181 -2.02 9.26 13.09
N ASN A 182 -1.30 10.33 13.45
CA ASN A 182 -1.85 11.67 13.45
C ASN A 182 -2.33 12.07 12.04
N ILE A 183 -1.55 11.72 10.99
CA ILE A 183 -1.95 11.93 9.59
C ILE A 183 -3.26 11.20 9.27
N PHE A 184 -3.38 9.93 9.65
CA PHE A 184 -4.59 9.16 9.33
C PHE A 184 -5.80 9.54 10.16
N ILE A 185 -5.61 9.94 11.42
CA ILE A 185 -6.68 10.48 12.26
C ILE A 185 -7.20 11.76 11.61
N TYR A 186 -6.32 12.72 11.35
CA TYR A 186 -6.72 14.01 10.79
C TYR A 186 -7.37 13.86 9.40
N TYR A 187 -6.78 13.04 8.54
CA TYR A 187 -7.34 12.76 7.22
C TYR A 187 -8.72 12.11 7.29
N LYS A 188 -8.97 11.22 8.26
CA LYS A 188 -10.29 10.58 8.40
C LYS A 188 -11.34 11.51 8.98
N GLU A 189 -10.95 12.45 9.81
CA GLU A 189 -11.86 13.38 10.48
C GLU A 189 -12.28 14.53 9.57
N ASP A 190 -11.35 15.09 8.79
CA ASP A 190 -11.53 16.38 8.11
C ASP A 190 -11.61 16.28 6.57
N ALA A 191 -11.35 15.12 5.97
CA ALA A 191 -11.42 14.96 4.52
C ALA A 191 -12.84 14.66 4.03
N GLU A 192 -13.13 15.12 2.81
CA GLU A 192 -14.39 14.82 2.14
C GLU A 192 -14.39 13.40 1.56
N ASP A 193 -15.57 12.80 1.37
CA ASP A 193 -15.70 11.47 0.81
C ASP A 193 -15.10 11.38 -0.61
N GLY A 194 -14.16 10.46 -0.80
CA GLY A 194 -13.44 10.28 -2.07
C GLY A 194 -12.28 11.25 -2.28
N GLU A 195 -12.07 12.22 -1.39
CA GLU A 195 -10.93 13.15 -1.42
C GLU A 195 -9.63 12.39 -1.17
N LYS A 196 -8.61 12.60 -2.00
CA LYS A 196 -7.28 12.01 -1.78
C LYS A 196 -6.50 12.83 -0.75
N LEU A 197 -5.62 12.18 0.00
CA LEU A 197 -4.75 12.84 0.99
C LEU A 197 -3.97 14.04 0.41
N GLY A 198 -3.47 13.95 -0.83
CA GLY A 198 -2.82 15.09 -1.47
C GLY A 198 -3.74 16.29 -1.68
N PHE A 199 -4.99 16.06 -2.12
CA PHE A 199 -5.96 17.13 -2.33
C PHE A 199 -6.49 17.69 -1.01
N PHE A 200 -6.64 16.81 -0.01
CA PHE A 200 -6.94 17.23 1.35
C PHE A 200 -5.90 18.22 1.87
N ILE A 201 -4.60 17.88 1.75
CA ILE A 201 -3.49 18.78 2.12
C ILE A 201 -3.55 20.09 1.34
N ASP A 202 -3.78 20.03 0.02
CA ASP A 202 -3.87 21.22 -0.81
C ASP A 202 -5.06 22.13 -0.41
N ARG A 203 -6.19 21.54 0.02
CA ARG A 203 -7.40 22.26 0.47
C ARG A 203 -7.22 22.91 1.83
N VAL A 204 -6.67 22.19 2.82
CA VAL A 204 -6.50 22.73 4.19
C VAL A 204 -5.25 23.61 4.32
N GLY A 205 -4.29 23.47 3.40
CA GLY A 205 -3.00 24.13 3.45
C GLY A 205 -1.97 23.34 4.25
N ILE A 206 -0.74 23.28 3.75
CA ILE A 206 0.35 22.49 4.37
C ILE A 206 0.70 22.96 5.78
N ASP A 207 0.59 24.26 6.07
CA ASP A 207 0.90 24.81 7.39
C ASP A 207 -0.10 24.31 8.44
N LYS A 208 -1.40 24.41 8.15
CA LYS A 208 -2.46 23.88 9.03
C LYS A 208 -2.35 22.36 9.16
N PHE A 209 -2.07 21.66 8.05
CA PHE A 209 -1.87 20.21 8.10
C PHE A 209 -0.72 19.85 9.04
N ASN A 210 0.42 20.52 8.95
CA ASN A 210 1.58 20.30 9.81
C ASN A 210 1.26 20.60 11.29
N GLU A 211 0.55 21.70 11.58
CA GLU A 211 0.12 22.04 12.94
C GLU A 211 -0.70 20.91 13.57
N GLU A 212 -1.62 20.31 12.82
CA GLU A 212 -2.46 19.22 13.31
C GLU A 212 -1.68 17.91 13.49
N VAL A 213 -0.86 17.52 12.52
CA VAL A 213 -0.23 16.19 12.54
C VAL A 213 1.04 16.11 13.38
N LEU A 214 1.73 17.24 13.64
CA LEU A 214 2.97 17.28 14.42
C LEU A 214 2.75 17.36 15.95
N LYS A 215 1.50 17.42 16.42
CA LYS A 215 1.17 17.38 17.86
C LYS A 215 1.77 16.14 18.54
N ASP A 216 2.45 16.36 19.66
CA ASP A 216 3.13 15.33 20.48
C ASP A 216 4.20 14.50 19.75
N ILE A 217 4.77 15.04 18.67
CA ILE A 217 5.88 14.38 17.95
C ILE A 217 7.25 14.80 18.49
N PHE A 218 7.41 16.08 18.84
CA PHE A 218 8.66 16.66 19.32
C PHE A 218 8.60 17.00 20.81
#